data_AF-A0A960RNB6-F1
#
_entry.id   AF-A0A960RNB6-F1
#
_cell.length_a   1.000
_cell.length_b   1.000
_cell.length_c   1.000
_cell.angle_alpha   90.00
_cell.angle_beta   90.00
_cell.angle_gamma   90.00
#
_symmetry.space_group_name_H-M   'P 1'
#
loop_
_entity.id
_entity.type
_entity.pdbx_description
1 polymer ?
#
loop_
_entity_poly.entity_id
_entity_poly.type
_entity_poly.pdbx_seq_one_letter_code
_entity_poly.pdbx_strand_id
1 'polypeptide(L)'
;MFTKNKVDLADYDYGEDITRRLVLSDLDQLEYEVLEEILFSPIKFPVERLLKNLDLNQAEIDPILTKLGQSNLLTIEEGEITVNKEMRKTYEADLHKFEEIPGIESLRSMLKRVPIHVLPNWYAIPRCADNIFDSIVDKFLSTPQKFQRYMLELNFSDPNISYIIQDVMRSPDYKLPSKNIIDKYDLGKEQFEEIMLYLEYNFVCCLAYERQGDTWHEVVTFFKEWRDYLLFIKKGVPRSIRDLSKIRFTRPSDFAFVEDMGTLLNLASKENMEVNPGFDYYFEDAILDKIAKRCGGFNLASPEDKKRFKNYVHKVVDKLVTLDLAKIEDGKLTPLEDGYEWQGMSHDKRALELHRHPLNRLSCDGIAEELRNEKNIRAAERCITSVVDAGWVFLDEFLQGMIIPLTDEAQISLEQRGRHWKYTLPTYSEDEYAFVSAVIMEWLFETAIVATGKIDGRPCFCVTPFGQTFYD
;
A
#
# COMPACT_ATOMS: atom_id res chain seq x y z
N MET A 1 -20.10 -0.06 -25.06
CA MET A 1 -20.89 -1.29 -24.84
C MET A 1 -20.30 -1.96 -23.60
N PHE A 2 -20.84 -1.65 -22.42
CA PHE A 2 -20.28 -2.12 -21.15
C PHE A 2 -20.74 -3.57 -20.94
N THR A 3 -19.88 -4.53 -21.24
CA THR A 3 -20.09 -5.93 -20.81
C THR A 3 -20.09 -5.94 -19.29
N LYS A 4 -21.25 -6.19 -18.68
CA LYS A 4 -21.36 -6.35 -17.23
C LYS A 4 -20.58 -7.60 -16.82
N ASN A 5 -19.49 -7.43 -16.08
CA ASN A 5 -18.90 -8.51 -15.28
C ASN A 5 -19.91 -8.79 -14.17
N LYS A 6 -20.81 -9.76 -14.36
CA LYS A 6 -21.82 -10.07 -13.35
C LYS A 6 -21.76 -11.56 -13.05
N VAL A 7 -21.19 -11.87 -11.89
CA VAL A 7 -21.44 -13.13 -11.20
C VAL A 7 -22.95 -13.24 -10.96
N ASP A 8 -23.54 -14.38 -11.29
CA ASP A 8 -24.93 -14.68 -11.02
C ASP A 8 -25.03 -16.06 -10.37
N LEU A 9 -25.31 -16.11 -9.07
CA LEU A 9 -25.34 -17.37 -8.32
C LEU A 9 -26.38 -18.35 -8.89
N ALA A 10 -27.40 -17.86 -9.61
CA ALA A 10 -28.42 -18.70 -10.24
C ALA A 10 -27.86 -19.55 -11.41
N ASP A 11 -26.65 -19.28 -11.90
CA ASP A 11 -26.03 -20.06 -12.99
C ASP A 11 -25.49 -21.44 -12.52
N TYR A 12 -25.54 -21.76 -11.22
CA TYR A 12 -25.24 -23.10 -10.69
C TYR A 12 -26.03 -23.39 -9.39
N ASP A 13 -26.01 -24.64 -8.92
CA ASP A 13 -26.69 -25.02 -7.67
C ASP A 13 -25.87 -24.59 -6.45
N TYR A 14 -26.06 -23.34 -6.02
CA TYR A 14 -25.42 -22.80 -4.84
C TYR A 14 -26.12 -23.21 -3.53
N GLY A 15 -27.26 -23.90 -3.57
CA GLY A 15 -28.01 -24.29 -2.37
C GLY A 15 -27.25 -25.28 -1.48
N GLU A 16 -26.49 -26.19 -2.10
CA GLU A 16 -25.57 -27.09 -1.38
C GLU A 16 -24.43 -26.31 -0.70
N ASP A 17 -23.96 -25.22 -1.32
CA ASP A 17 -22.94 -24.35 -0.74
C ASP A 17 -23.46 -23.62 0.50
N ILE A 18 -24.68 -23.10 0.47
CA ILE A 18 -25.31 -22.47 1.63
C ILE A 18 -25.51 -23.48 2.76
N THR A 19 -26.11 -24.64 2.47
CA THR A 19 -26.37 -25.69 3.47
C THR A 19 -25.09 -26.08 4.21
N ARG A 20 -24.00 -26.27 3.48
CA ARG A 20 -22.69 -26.57 4.06
C ARG A 20 -22.14 -25.42 4.90
N ARG A 21 -22.21 -24.19 4.41
CA ARG A 21 -21.73 -23.00 5.14
C ARG A 21 -22.46 -22.83 6.46
N LEU A 22 -23.77 -23.07 6.50
CA LEU A 22 -24.56 -23.04 7.74
C LEU A 22 -24.03 -24.04 8.76
N VAL A 23 -23.74 -25.28 8.34
CA VAL A 23 -23.15 -26.30 9.23
C VAL A 23 -21.79 -25.84 9.76
N LEU A 24 -20.91 -25.33 8.89
CA LEU A 24 -19.57 -24.86 9.27
C LEU A 24 -19.62 -23.66 10.23
N SER A 25 -20.57 -22.75 10.02
CA SER A 25 -20.70 -21.52 10.81
C SER A 25 -21.07 -21.75 12.28
N ASP A 26 -21.63 -22.92 12.56
CA ASP A 26 -22.15 -23.33 13.87
C ASP A 26 -21.29 -24.44 14.51
N LEU A 27 -20.07 -24.69 14.01
CA LEU A 27 -19.19 -25.70 14.60
C LEU A 27 -18.55 -25.21 15.90
N ASP A 28 -18.68 -26.02 16.96
CA ASP A 28 -17.81 -25.92 18.13
C ASP A 28 -16.47 -26.66 17.93
N GLN A 29 -15.59 -26.62 18.94
CA GLN A 29 -14.27 -27.25 18.86
C GLN A 29 -14.33 -28.77 18.73
N LEU A 30 -15.28 -29.41 19.42
CA LEU A 30 -15.43 -30.87 19.37
C LEU A 30 -16.00 -31.30 18.01
N GLU A 31 -17.01 -30.58 17.52
CA GLU A 31 -17.60 -30.82 16.20
C GLU A 31 -16.56 -30.63 15.08
N TYR A 32 -15.69 -29.62 15.22
CA TYR A 32 -14.54 -29.43 14.32
C TYR A 32 -13.59 -30.64 14.33
N GLU A 33 -13.18 -31.12 15.50
CA GLU A 33 -12.26 -32.27 15.64
C GLU A 33 -12.87 -33.56 15.07
N VAL A 34 -14.17 -33.79 15.28
CA VAL A 34 -14.90 -34.90 14.67
C VAL A 34 -14.95 -34.77 13.15
N LEU A 35 -15.26 -33.59 12.63
CA LEU A 35 -15.27 -33.33 11.19
C LEU A 35 -13.88 -33.58 10.57
N GLU A 36 -12.82 -33.08 11.20
CA GLU A 36 -11.44 -33.27 10.78
C GLU A 36 -11.09 -34.76 10.70
N GLU A 37 -11.35 -35.54 11.76
CA GLU A 37 -11.07 -36.98 11.78
C GLU A 37 -11.86 -37.75 10.70
N ILE A 38 -13.11 -37.36 10.42
CA ILE A 38 -13.92 -37.95 9.33
C ILE A 38 -13.28 -37.63 7.97
N LEU A 39 -12.85 -36.40 7.75
CA LEU A 39 -12.26 -35.96 6.49
C LEU A 39 -10.88 -36.53 6.24
N PHE A 40 -10.15 -36.99 7.27
CA PHE A 40 -8.88 -37.69 7.10
C PHE A 40 -8.99 -39.22 7.18
N SER A 41 -10.17 -39.75 7.50
CA SER A 41 -10.45 -41.18 7.52
C SER A 41 -10.65 -41.78 6.11
N PRO A 42 -10.64 -43.12 5.96
CA PRO A 42 -11.02 -43.79 4.70
C PRO A 42 -12.45 -43.44 4.26
N ILE A 43 -12.82 -43.73 3.01
CA ILE A 43 -14.18 -43.47 2.51
C ILE A 43 -15.24 -44.23 3.31
N LYS A 44 -14.90 -45.43 3.79
CA LYS A 44 -15.77 -46.26 4.64
C LYS A 44 -15.01 -46.70 5.88
N PHE A 45 -15.61 -46.52 7.05
CA PHE A 45 -15.02 -46.94 8.33
C PHE A 45 -16.09 -47.07 9.43
N PRO A 46 -15.86 -47.90 10.46
CA PRO A 46 -16.80 -48.08 11.57
C PRO A 46 -16.85 -46.86 12.51
N VAL A 47 -18.02 -46.57 13.07
CA VAL A 47 -18.22 -45.49 14.07
C VAL A 47 -17.35 -45.71 15.31
N GLU A 48 -17.13 -46.97 15.73
CA GLU A 48 -16.29 -47.26 16.91
C GLU A 48 -14.85 -46.75 16.76
N ARG A 49 -14.38 -46.56 15.52
CA ARG A 49 -13.07 -45.97 15.27
C ARG A 49 -13.02 -44.50 15.70
N LEU A 50 -14.06 -43.71 15.44
CA LEU A 50 -14.10 -42.31 15.87
C LEU A 50 -14.16 -42.21 17.39
N LEU A 51 -15.03 -43.00 18.02
CA LEU A 51 -15.17 -43.05 19.48
C LEU A 51 -13.81 -43.32 20.14
N LYS A 52 -13.06 -44.27 19.60
CA LYS A 52 -11.74 -44.63 20.12
C LYS A 52 -10.67 -43.57 19.84
N ASN A 53 -10.69 -42.94 18.66
CA ASN A 53 -9.67 -41.98 18.26
C ASN A 53 -9.81 -40.64 18.99
N LEU A 54 -11.05 -40.23 19.28
CA LEU A 54 -11.37 -38.94 19.92
C LEU A 54 -11.70 -39.09 21.42
N ASP A 55 -11.66 -40.31 21.96
CA ASP A 55 -12.02 -40.63 23.36
C ASP A 55 -13.44 -40.15 23.73
N LEU A 56 -14.40 -40.41 22.83
CA LEU A 56 -15.80 -39.99 22.96
C LEU A 56 -16.72 -41.19 23.20
N ASN A 57 -17.88 -40.91 23.76
CA ASN A 57 -18.98 -41.88 23.87
C ASN A 57 -20.03 -41.69 22.77
N GLN A 58 -20.90 -42.70 22.60
CA GLN A 58 -21.92 -42.69 21.55
C GLN A 58 -22.89 -41.49 21.65
N ALA A 59 -23.25 -41.09 22.88
CA ALA A 59 -24.18 -39.99 23.10
C ALA A 59 -23.60 -38.62 22.72
N GLU A 60 -22.28 -38.49 22.74
CA GLU A 60 -21.56 -37.29 22.30
C GLU A 60 -21.44 -37.23 20.77
N ILE A 61 -21.22 -38.36 20.10
CA ILE A 61 -20.95 -38.38 18.65
C ILE A 61 -22.22 -38.39 17.78
N ASP A 62 -23.30 -39.02 18.24
CA ASP A 62 -24.54 -39.18 17.46
C ASP A 62 -25.16 -37.83 17.01
N PRO A 63 -25.24 -36.79 17.88
CA PRO A 63 -25.73 -35.48 17.47
C PRO A 63 -24.87 -34.85 16.37
N ILE A 64 -23.54 -34.98 16.49
CA ILE A 64 -22.56 -34.41 15.55
C ILE A 64 -22.69 -35.10 14.18
N LEU A 65 -22.73 -36.44 14.18
CA LEU A 65 -22.91 -37.23 12.97
C LEU A 65 -24.24 -36.94 12.27
N THR A 66 -25.31 -36.71 13.05
CA THR A 66 -26.62 -36.31 12.51
C THR A 66 -26.55 -34.94 11.86
N LYS A 67 -25.91 -33.96 12.50
CA LYS A 67 -25.69 -32.59 11.96
C LYS A 67 -24.89 -32.66 10.66
N LEU A 68 -23.78 -33.40 10.63
CA LEU A 68 -22.95 -33.56 9.42
C LEU A 68 -23.69 -34.30 8.29
N GLY A 69 -24.53 -35.28 8.63
CA GLY A 69 -25.36 -36.02 7.67
C GLY A 69 -26.36 -35.14 6.91
N GLN A 70 -26.85 -34.05 7.51
CA GLN A 70 -27.78 -33.12 6.86
C GLN A 70 -27.19 -32.41 5.64
N SER A 71 -25.86 -32.34 5.55
CA SER A 71 -25.14 -31.69 4.46
C SER A 71 -24.72 -32.63 3.32
N ASN A 72 -25.21 -33.88 3.32
CA ASN A 72 -24.80 -34.94 2.39
C ASN A 72 -23.30 -35.31 2.44
N LEU A 73 -22.58 -34.90 3.49
CA LEU A 73 -21.17 -35.26 3.67
C LEU A 73 -20.99 -36.76 3.93
N LEU A 74 -21.88 -37.37 4.72
CA LEU A 74 -21.78 -38.77 5.11
C LEU A 74 -23.14 -39.43 5.19
N THR A 75 -23.15 -40.74 5.03
CA THR A 75 -24.28 -41.63 5.35
C THR A 75 -23.83 -42.66 6.37
N ILE A 76 -24.77 -43.11 7.20
CA ILE A 76 -24.51 -44.09 8.27
C ILE A 76 -25.42 -45.29 8.05
N GLU A 77 -24.82 -46.45 7.85
CA GLU A 77 -25.50 -47.72 7.62
C GLU A 77 -24.86 -48.79 8.51
N GLU A 78 -25.66 -49.49 9.32
CA GLU A 78 -25.21 -50.62 10.16
C GLU A 78 -24.00 -50.33 11.07
N GLY A 79 -23.81 -49.07 11.50
CA GLY A 79 -22.66 -48.66 12.32
C GLY A 79 -21.39 -48.33 11.52
N GLU A 80 -21.46 -48.34 10.19
CA GLU A 80 -20.41 -47.82 9.30
C GLU A 80 -20.74 -46.42 8.78
N ILE A 81 -19.73 -45.56 8.74
CA ILE A 81 -19.78 -44.24 8.11
C ILE A 81 -19.26 -44.38 6.68
N THR A 82 -20.05 -43.91 5.71
CA THR A 82 -19.63 -43.75 4.32
C THR A 82 -19.55 -42.26 3.98
N VAL A 83 -18.35 -41.78 3.64
CA VAL A 83 -18.09 -40.36 3.31
C VAL A 83 -18.27 -40.13 1.81
N ASN A 84 -19.05 -39.11 1.44
CA ASN A 84 -19.19 -38.67 0.06
C ASN A 84 -17.88 -38.05 -0.43
N LYS A 85 -17.28 -38.65 -1.47
CA LYS A 85 -15.96 -38.26 -2.00
C LYS A 85 -15.93 -36.84 -2.58
N GLU A 86 -17.00 -36.39 -3.21
CA GLU A 86 -17.06 -35.04 -3.78
C GLU A 86 -17.24 -34.00 -2.68
N MET A 87 -18.18 -34.24 -1.76
CA MET A 87 -18.38 -33.35 -0.60
C MET A 87 -17.15 -33.28 0.30
N ARG A 88 -16.44 -34.40 0.50
CA ARG A 88 -15.18 -34.43 1.25
C ARG A 88 -14.18 -33.41 0.72
N LYS A 89 -13.95 -33.34 -0.59
CA LYS A 89 -13.01 -32.37 -1.18
C LYS A 89 -13.45 -30.93 -0.92
N THR A 90 -14.76 -30.70 -0.96
CA THR A 90 -15.34 -29.38 -0.72
C THR A 90 -15.18 -28.96 0.73
N TYR A 91 -15.45 -29.88 1.67
CA TYR A 91 -15.25 -29.68 3.11
C TYR A 91 -13.77 -29.53 3.49
N GLU A 92 -12.86 -30.32 2.90
CA GLU A 92 -11.41 -30.16 3.08
C GLU A 92 -10.96 -28.75 2.65
N ALA A 93 -11.48 -28.24 1.54
CA ALA A 93 -11.17 -26.89 1.08
C ALA A 93 -11.75 -25.79 1.99
N ASP A 94 -12.93 -26.01 2.57
CA ASP A 94 -13.58 -25.05 3.47
C ASP A 94 -13.01 -25.12 4.90
N LEU A 95 -12.51 -26.28 5.36
CA LEU A 95 -11.79 -26.42 6.63
C LEU A 95 -10.53 -25.55 6.68
N HIS A 96 -9.89 -25.33 5.54
CA HIS A 96 -8.73 -24.44 5.48
C HIS A 96 -9.04 -23.00 5.94
N LYS A 97 -10.32 -22.58 5.90
CA LYS A 97 -10.78 -21.28 6.42
C LYS A 97 -10.63 -21.15 7.95
N PHE A 98 -10.48 -22.27 8.66
CA PHE A 98 -10.21 -22.33 10.11
C PHE A 98 -8.72 -22.24 10.44
N GLU A 99 -7.86 -22.57 9.49
CA GLU A 99 -6.41 -22.51 9.66
C GLU A 99 -5.83 -21.16 9.24
N GLU A 100 -6.32 -20.64 8.11
CA GLU A 100 -5.78 -19.41 7.50
C GLU A 100 -6.88 -18.60 6.79
N ILE A 101 -6.63 -17.28 6.67
CA ILE A 101 -7.45 -16.39 5.84
C ILE A 101 -7.41 -16.86 4.39
N PRO A 102 -8.56 -17.02 3.71
CA PRO A 102 -8.60 -17.46 2.32
C PRO A 102 -7.76 -16.57 1.40
N GLY A 103 -6.89 -17.19 0.62
CA GLY A 103 -6.10 -16.52 -0.40
C GLY A 103 -6.54 -16.89 -1.82
N ILE A 104 -5.71 -16.52 -2.80
CA ILE A 104 -6.00 -16.75 -4.22
C ILE A 104 -6.16 -18.25 -4.56
N GLU A 105 -5.43 -19.15 -3.90
CA GLU A 105 -5.59 -20.59 -4.14
C GLU A 105 -6.93 -21.12 -3.60
N SER A 106 -7.43 -20.59 -2.47
CA SER A 106 -8.76 -20.90 -1.96
C SER A 106 -9.84 -20.44 -2.94
N LEU A 107 -9.70 -19.22 -3.46
CA LEU A 107 -10.59 -18.67 -4.48
C LEU A 107 -10.54 -19.50 -5.77
N ARG A 108 -9.35 -19.96 -6.20
CA ARG A 108 -9.19 -20.89 -7.33
C ARG A 108 -9.92 -22.20 -7.10
N SER A 109 -9.81 -22.77 -5.90
CA SER A 109 -10.49 -24.00 -5.51
C SER A 109 -12.01 -23.83 -5.58
N MET A 110 -12.53 -22.70 -5.09
CA MET A 110 -13.94 -22.33 -5.18
C MET A 110 -14.42 -22.24 -6.64
N LEU A 111 -13.69 -21.56 -7.54
CA LEU A 111 -14.11 -21.45 -8.94
C LEU A 111 -14.20 -22.80 -9.67
N LYS A 112 -13.46 -23.83 -9.25
CA LYS A 112 -13.55 -25.18 -9.83
C LYS A 112 -14.91 -25.85 -9.58
N ARG A 113 -15.70 -25.34 -8.62
CA ARG A 113 -17.05 -25.82 -8.30
C ARG A 113 -18.08 -25.33 -9.33
N VAL A 114 -17.80 -24.20 -9.97
CA VAL A 114 -18.68 -23.61 -10.99
C VAL A 114 -18.46 -24.32 -12.34
N PRO A 115 -19.52 -24.61 -13.10
CA PRO A 115 -19.38 -25.17 -14.44
C PRO A 115 -18.46 -24.33 -15.33
N ILE A 116 -17.50 -24.97 -15.99
CA ILE A 116 -16.41 -24.29 -16.72
C ILE A 116 -16.89 -23.31 -17.81
N HIS A 117 -18.11 -23.50 -18.35
CA HIS A 117 -18.69 -22.65 -19.38
C HIS A 117 -19.33 -21.35 -18.86
N VAL A 118 -19.54 -21.25 -17.54
CA VAL A 118 -20.12 -20.08 -16.86
C VAL A 118 -19.04 -19.03 -16.60
N LEU A 119 -17.87 -19.45 -16.10
CA LEU A 119 -16.77 -18.58 -15.71
C LEU A 119 -16.37 -17.56 -16.81
N PRO A 120 -16.27 -17.92 -18.10
CA PRO A 120 -15.93 -16.96 -19.14
C PRO A 120 -16.94 -15.81 -19.28
N ASN A 121 -18.22 -16.07 -19.01
CA ASN A 121 -19.26 -15.07 -19.07
C ASN A 121 -19.20 -14.14 -17.85
N TRP A 122 -19.03 -14.70 -16.63
CA TRP A 122 -18.95 -13.91 -15.39
C TRP A 122 -17.78 -12.92 -15.39
N TYR A 123 -16.61 -13.35 -15.86
CA TYR A 123 -15.38 -12.55 -15.82
C TYR A 123 -15.04 -11.89 -17.17
N ALA A 124 -15.93 -12.02 -18.16
CA ALA A 124 -15.75 -11.52 -19.52
C ALA A 124 -14.37 -11.84 -20.11
N ILE A 125 -13.96 -13.11 -20.01
CA ILE A 125 -12.70 -13.62 -20.58
C ILE A 125 -13.01 -14.44 -21.85
N PRO A 126 -12.10 -14.47 -22.84
CA PRO A 126 -12.32 -15.25 -24.05
C PRO A 126 -12.56 -16.73 -23.73
N ARG A 127 -13.57 -17.34 -24.37
CA ARG A 127 -13.86 -18.77 -24.20
C ARG A 127 -12.74 -19.68 -24.71
N CYS A 128 -11.85 -19.15 -25.55
CA CYS A 128 -10.65 -19.83 -26.04
C CYS A 128 -9.43 -19.68 -25.14
N ALA A 129 -9.57 -19.09 -23.93
CA ALA A 129 -8.45 -18.97 -23.00
C ALA A 129 -7.97 -20.36 -22.55
N ASP A 130 -6.69 -20.64 -22.73
CA ASP A 130 -6.06 -21.91 -22.35
C ASP A 130 -6.08 -22.13 -20.83
N ASN A 131 -6.04 -21.04 -20.05
CA ASN A 131 -6.24 -21.06 -18.60
C ASN A 131 -7.16 -19.90 -18.15
N ILE A 132 -8.40 -20.24 -17.83
CA ILE A 132 -9.45 -19.32 -17.37
C ILE A 132 -9.00 -18.59 -16.10
N PHE A 133 -8.43 -19.29 -15.14
CA PHE A 133 -8.05 -18.68 -13.85
C PHE A 133 -6.91 -17.69 -14.01
N ASP A 134 -5.85 -18.07 -14.74
CA ASP A 134 -4.71 -17.17 -14.96
C ASP A 134 -5.15 -15.93 -15.73
N SER A 135 -6.14 -16.07 -16.64
CA SER A 135 -6.73 -14.92 -17.36
C SER A 135 -7.51 -13.99 -16.43
N ILE A 136 -8.21 -14.53 -15.42
CA ILE A 136 -8.87 -13.72 -14.38
C ILE A 136 -7.83 -12.97 -13.56
N VAL A 137 -6.77 -13.67 -13.12
CA VAL A 137 -5.68 -13.08 -12.34
C VAL A 137 -5.00 -11.95 -13.12
N ASP A 138 -4.60 -12.19 -14.37
CA ASP A 138 -3.93 -11.18 -15.19
C ASP A 138 -4.83 -9.96 -15.43
N LYS A 139 -6.11 -10.19 -15.71
CA LYS A 139 -7.07 -9.12 -16.00
C LYS A 139 -7.41 -8.26 -14.78
N PHE A 140 -7.59 -8.87 -13.60
CA PHE A 140 -8.16 -8.18 -12.44
C PHE A 140 -7.24 -8.08 -11.21
N LEU A 141 -6.32 -9.03 -11.00
CA LEU A 141 -5.57 -9.18 -9.74
C LEU A 141 -4.06 -8.92 -9.86
N SER A 142 -3.52 -8.87 -11.07
CA SER A 142 -2.05 -8.83 -11.30
C SER A 142 -1.34 -7.65 -10.65
N THR A 143 -2.02 -6.53 -10.41
CA THR A 143 -1.49 -5.44 -9.58
C THR A 143 -2.58 -4.90 -8.64
N PRO A 144 -2.20 -4.29 -7.49
CA PRO A 144 -3.14 -3.65 -6.58
C PRO A 144 -4.04 -2.62 -7.28
N GLN A 145 -3.50 -1.85 -8.24
CA GLN A 145 -4.25 -0.82 -8.96
C GLN A 145 -5.29 -1.43 -9.90
N LYS A 146 -4.98 -2.56 -10.55
CA LYS A 146 -5.96 -3.30 -11.35
C LYS A 146 -7.09 -3.81 -10.46
N PHE A 147 -6.77 -4.34 -9.28
CA PHE A 147 -7.79 -4.84 -8.37
C PHE A 147 -8.65 -3.71 -7.77
N GLN A 148 -8.03 -2.59 -7.38
CA GLN A 148 -8.76 -1.41 -6.91
C GLN A 148 -9.70 -0.88 -7.99
N ARG A 149 -9.27 -0.83 -9.25
CA ARG A 149 -10.13 -0.45 -10.37
C ARG A 149 -11.28 -1.43 -10.56
N TYR A 150 -10.99 -2.73 -10.50
CA TYR A 150 -12.03 -3.77 -10.55
C TYR A 150 -13.07 -3.56 -9.45
N MET A 151 -12.64 -3.33 -8.20
CA MET A 151 -13.51 -3.03 -7.07
C MET A 151 -14.40 -1.80 -7.29
N LEU A 152 -13.89 -0.74 -7.95
CA LEU A 152 -14.67 0.45 -8.31
C LEU A 152 -15.67 0.21 -9.45
N GLU A 153 -15.37 -0.73 -10.35
CA GLU A 153 -16.24 -1.12 -11.46
C GLU A 153 -17.35 -2.09 -11.03
N LEU A 154 -17.21 -2.74 -9.87
CA LEU A 154 -18.25 -3.59 -9.29
C LEU A 154 -19.47 -2.74 -8.94
N ASN A 155 -20.62 -3.14 -9.49
CA ASN A 155 -21.90 -2.49 -9.22
C ASN A 155 -22.85 -3.50 -8.58
N PHE A 156 -22.98 -3.41 -7.26
CA PHE A 156 -23.87 -4.27 -6.49
C PHE A 156 -25.29 -3.73 -6.51
N SER A 157 -26.23 -4.64 -6.80
CA SER A 157 -27.66 -4.28 -6.87
C SER A 157 -28.23 -3.95 -5.50
N ASP A 158 -27.74 -4.66 -4.47
CA ASP A 158 -28.10 -4.45 -3.07
C ASP A 158 -27.12 -3.47 -2.40
N PRO A 159 -27.59 -2.32 -1.88
CA PRO A 159 -26.77 -1.37 -1.14
C PRO A 159 -26.08 -1.96 0.10
N ASN A 160 -26.69 -2.95 0.76
CA ASN A 160 -26.13 -3.57 1.96
C ASN A 160 -24.75 -4.17 1.69
N ILE A 161 -24.55 -4.77 0.52
CA ILE A 161 -23.27 -5.35 0.10
C ILE A 161 -22.17 -4.28 0.10
N SER A 162 -22.45 -3.13 -0.50
CA SER A 162 -21.52 -2.00 -0.53
C SER A 162 -21.20 -1.48 0.87
N TYR A 163 -22.19 -1.43 1.76
CA TYR A 163 -21.97 -1.00 3.14
C TYR A 163 -21.16 -2.00 3.97
N ILE A 164 -21.37 -3.31 3.77
CA ILE A 164 -20.57 -4.35 4.43
C ILE A 164 -19.09 -4.22 4.04
N ILE A 165 -18.79 -4.03 2.74
CA ILE A 165 -17.41 -3.84 2.27
C ILE A 165 -16.78 -2.61 2.94
N GLN A 166 -17.53 -1.50 3.07
CA GLN A 166 -17.04 -0.29 3.75
C GLN A 166 -16.79 -0.52 5.24
N ASP A 167 -17.62 -1.30 5.91
CA ASP A 167 -17.42 -1.65 7.31
C ASP A 167 -16.16 -2.51 7.51
N VAL A 168 -15.92 -3.49 6.63
CA VAL A 168 -14.68 -4.30 6.64
C VAL A 168 -13.46 -3.42 6.35
N MET A 169 -13.55 -2.47 5.41
CA MET A 169 -12.45 -1.51 5.17
C MET A 169 -12.11 -0.65 6.39
N ARG A 170 -13.10 -0.34 7.24
CA ARG A 170 -12.95 0.52 8.43
C ARG A 170 -12.56 -0.26 9.68
N SER A 171 -12.70 -1.58 9.66
CA SER A 171 -12.46 -2.40 10.84
C SER A 171 -10.96 -2.58 11.14
N PRO A 172 -10.59 -2.87 12.39
CA PRO A 172 -9.22 -3.24 12.74
C PRO A 172 -8.77 -4.46 11.94
N ASP A 173 -7.54 -4.39 11.42
CA ASP A 173 -6.92 -5.42 10.58
C ASP A 173 -7.75 -5.96 9.40
N TYR A 174 -8.75 -5.17 8.98
CA TYR A 174 -9.72 -5.51 7.95
C TYR A 174 -10.52 -6.79 8.24
N LYS A 175 -10.80 -7.03 9.53
CA LYS A 175 -11.61 -8.16 10.01
C LYS A 175 -12.84 -7.67 10.76
N LEU A 176 -13.99 -8.28 10.50
CA LEU A 176 -15.24 -7.91 11.14
C LEU A 176 -16.01 -9.18 11.53
N PRO A 177 -16.38 -9.38 12.81
CA PRO A 177 -17.17 -10.56 13.20
C PRO A 177 -18.50 -10.62 12.45
N SER A 178 -18.86 -11.79 11.93
CA SER A 178 -20.09 -11.97 11.15
C SER A 178 -21.34 -11.61 11.94
N LYS A 179 -21.37 -11.91 13.26
CA LYS A 179 -22.46 -11.53 14.16
C LYS A 179 -22.75 -10.02 14.12
N ASN A 180 -21.70 -9.20 14.08
CA ASN A 180 -21.86 -7.74 14.02
C ASN A 180 -22.50 -7.29 12.70
N ILE A 181 -22.23 -7.98 11.60
CA ILE A 181 -22.84 -7.69 10.28
C ILE A 181 -24.30 -8.12 10.29
N ILE A 182 -24.57 -9.36 10.71
CA ILE A 182 -25.92 -9.93 10.82
C ILE A 182 -26.82 -9.01 11.64
N ASP A 183 -26.36 -8.60 12.83
CA ASP A 183 -27.13 -7.74 13.73
C ASP A 183 -27.30 -6.31 13.16
N LYS A 184 -26.25 -5.74 12.55
CA LYS A 184 -26.28 -4.36 12.04
C LYS A 184 -27.23 -4.19 10.85
N TYR A 185 -27.32 -5.20 9.99
CA TYR A 185 -28.10 -5.16 8.76
C TYR A 185 -29.40 -5.96 8.82
N ASP A 186 -29.75 -6.51 10.00
CA ASP A 186 -30.97 -7.30 10.24
C ASP A 186 -31.12 -8.46 9.23
N LEU A 187 -30.03 -9.22 9.05
CA LEU A 187 -29.96 -10.30 8.06
C LEU A 187 -30.32 -11.65 8.67
N GLY A 188 -31.03 -12.49 7.90
CA GLY A 188 -31.09 -13.92 8.21
C GLY A 188 -29.72 -14.59 7.96
N LYS A 189 -29.40 -15.69 8.67
CA LYS A 189 -28.12 -16.39 8.49
C LYS A 189 -27.94 -16.91 7.05
N GLU A 190 -28.99 -17.46 6.44
CA GLU A 190 -28.98 -17.86 5.03
C GLU A 190 -28.69 -16.69 4.08
N GLN A 191 -29.37 -15.56 4.28
CA GLN A 191 -29.17 -14.35 3.48
C GLN A 191 -27.75 -13.82 3.62
N PHE A 192 -27.20 -13.86 4.83
CA PHE A 192 -25.80 -13.50 5.07
C PHE A 192 -24.85 -14.43 4.30
N GLU A 193 -25.04 -15.75 4.36
CA GLU A 193 -24.21 -16.70 3.62
C GLU A 193 -24.28 -16.50 2.10
N GLU A 194 -25.45 -16.17 1.57
CA GLU A 194 -25.63 -15.85 0.14
C GLU A 194 -24.84 -14.59 -0.24
N ILE A 195 -24.90 -13.53 0.57
CA ILE A 195 -24.12 -12.31 0.35
C ILE A 195 -22.62 -12.61 0.40
N MET A 196 -22.17 -13.42 1.37
CA MET A 196 -20.76 -13.79 1.49
C MET A 196 -20.28 -14.63 0.31
N LEU A 197 -21.06 -15.60 -0.13
CA LEU A 197 -20.77 -16.41 -1.32
C LEU A 197 -20.65 -15.51 -2.57
N TYR A 198 -21.59 -14.57 -2.73
CA TYR A 198 -21.55 -13.61 -3.82
C TYR A 198 -20.30 -12.71 -3.79
N LEU A 199 -19.90 -12.23 -2.60
CA LEU A 199 -18.67 -11.45 -2.42
C LEU A 199 -17.41 -12.27 -2.70
N GLU A 200 -17.37 -13.55 -2.31
CA GLU A 200 -16.24 -14.45 -2.57
C GLU A 200 -16.04 -14.68 -4.08
N TYR A 201 -17.12 -14.90 -4.84
CA TYR A 201 -17.03 -15.03 -6.31
C TYR A 201 -16.63 -13.73 -7.01
N ASN A 202 -16.89 -12.58 -6.40
CA ASN A 202 -16.36 -11.30 -6.90
C ASN A 202 -14.97 -10.98 -6.31
N PHE A 203 -14.31 -11.93 -5.65
CA PHE A 203 -13.00 -11.76 -5.01
C PHE A 203 -12.91 -10.56 -4.07
N VAL A 204 -14.01 -10.22 -3.41
CA VAL A 204 -14.08 -9.04 -2.54
C VAL A 204 -13.80 -9.46 -1.10
N CYS A 205 -14.78 -10.06 -0.44
CA CYS A 205 -14.66 -10.53 0.93
C CYS A 205 -14.76 -12.05 0.98
N CYS A 206 -14.18 -12.63 2.03
CA CYS A 206 -14.19 -14.04 2.33
C CYS A 206 -14.54 -14.26 3.80
N LEU A 207 -15.08 -15.44 4.08
CA LEU A 207 -15.22 -15.94 5.45
C LEU A 207 -13.93 -16.61 5.91
N ALA A 208 -13.52 -16.30 7.14
CA ALA A 208 -12.47 -17.01 7.87
C ALA A 208 -12.98 -17.28 9.29
N TYR A 209 -12.32 -18.20 9.99
CA TYR A 209 -12.64 -18.52 11.37
C TYR A 209 -11.45 -18.26 12.27
N GLU A 210 -11.67 -17.56 13.37
CA GLU A 210 -10.65 -17.26 14.36
C GLU A 210 -10.96 -17.98 15.66
N ARG A 211 -9.93 -18.62 16.23
CA ARG A 211 -10.04 -19.24 17.54
C ARG A 211 -9.97 -18.18 18.63
N GLN A 212 -10.99 -18.11 19.48
CA GLN A 212 -10.97 -17.33 20.71
C GLN A 212 -11.30 -18.25 21.89
N GLY A 213 -10.26 -18.74 22.56
CA GLY A 213 -10.42 -19.78 23.59
C GLY A 213 -10.79 -21.13 22.97
N ASP A 214 -11.94 -21.66 23.38
CA ASP A 214 -12.46 -22.98 22.95
C ASP A 214 -13.55 -22.86 21.87
N THR A 215 -13.76 -21.67 21.32
CA THR A 215 -14.78 -21.44 20.28
C THR A 215 -14.18 -20.82 19.03
N TRP A 216 -14.75 -21.21 17.88
CA TRP A 216 -14.48 -20.61 16.59
C TRP A 216 -15.42 -19.44 16.36
N HIS A 217 -14.86 -18.31 15.93
CA HIS A 217 -15.61 -17.11 15.60
C HIS A 217 -15.47 -16.84 14.11
N GLU A 218 -16.62 -16.85 13.43
CA GLU A 218 -16.71 -16.48 12.02
C GLU A 218 -16.46 -14.98 11.84
N VAL A 219 -15.52 -14.65 10.96
CA VAL A 219 -15.13 -13.27 10.62
C VAL A 219 -15.16 -13.06 9.12
N VAL A 220 -15.61 -11.88 8.71
CA VAL A 220 -15.56 -11.39 7.34
C VAL A 220 -14.28 -10.57 7.16
N THR A 221 -13.54 -10.84 6.09
CA THR A 221 -12.27 -10.20 5.76
C THR A 221 -12.08 -10.11 4.25
N PHE A 222 -11.14 -9.29 3.77
CA PHE A 222 -10.63 -9.45 2.41
C PHE A 222 -9.82 -10.74 2.26
N PHE A 223 -9.68 -11.23 1.03
CA PHE A 223 -8.75 -12.31 0.75
C PHE A 223 -7.31 -11.91 1.10
N LYS A 224 -6.50 -12.90 1.46
CA LYS A 224 -5.20 -12.75 2.11
C LYS A 224 -4.28 -11.75 1.42
N GLU A 225 -4.06 -11.90 0.12
CA GLU A 225 -3.08 -11.11 -0.63
C GLU A 225 -3.48 -9.62 -0.66
N TRP A 226 -4.76 -9.31 -0.89
CA TRP A 226 -5.24 -7.92 -0.83
C TRP A 226 -5.20 -7.35 0.58
N ARG A 227 -5.61 -8.14 1.59
CA ARG A 227 -5.52 -7.74 2.98
C ARG A 227 -4.08 -7.41 3.39
N ASP A 228 -3.13 -8.27 3.04
CA ASP A 228 -1.72 -8.09 3.38
C ASP A 228 -1.14 -6.84 2.72
N TYR A 229 -1.52 -6.56 1.46
CA TYR A 229 -1.21 -5.30 0.81
C TYR A 229 -1.80 -4.09 1.57
N LEU A 230 -3.09 -4.12 1.93
CA LEU A 230 -3.71 -3.02 2.67
C LEU A 230 -3.06 -2.80 4.06
N LEU A 231 -2.70 -3.88 4.75
CA LEU A 231 -1.98 -3.80 6.02
C LEU A 231 -0.59 -3.20 5.86
N PHE A 232 0.11 -3.53 4.77
CA PHE A 232 1.39 -2.90 4.44
C PHE A 232 1.22 -1.39 4.26
N ILE A 233 0.24 -0.95 3.47
CA ILE A 233 -0.08 0.49 3.30
C ILE A 233 -0.35 1.14 4.66
N LYS A 234 -1.25 0.54 5.46
CA LYS A 234 -1.65 1.09 6.75
C LYS A 234 -0.49 1.21 7.74
N LYS A 235 0.42 0.23 7.75
CA LYS A 235 1.63 0.24 8.59
C LYS A 235 2.68 1.23 8.08
N GLY A 236 2.74 1.44 6.77
CA GLY A 236 3.66 2.36 6.11
C GLY A 236 3.31 3.85 6.22
N VAL A 237 2.12 4.20 6.73
CA VAL A 237 1.76 5.61 6.92
C VAL A 237 2.59 6.22 8.08
N PRO A 238 3.44 7.22 7.81
CA PRO A 238 4.27 7.82 8.84
C PRO A 238 3.44 8.61 9.85
N ARG A 239 3.93 8.72 11.09
CA ARG A 239 3.21 9.42 12.15
C ARG A 239 3.47 10.92 12.10
N SER A 240 2.39 11.69 12.25
CA SER A 240 2.49 13.14 12.39
C SER A 240 3.21 13.51 13.70
N ILE A 241 4.20 14.39 13.58
CA ILE A 241 4.97 14.97 14.69
C ILE A 241 4.09 16.03 15.36
N ARG A 242 3.70 15.76 16.61
CA ARG A 242 2.80 16.65 17.37
C ARG A 242 3.49 17.88 17.96
N ASP A 243 4.74 17.72 18.39
CA ASP A 243 5.49 18.76 19.09
C ASP A 243 6.45 19.48 18.13
N LEU A 244 5.90 20.46 17.41
CA LEU A 244 6.64 21.22 16.40
C LEU A 244 7.74 22.11 17.01
N SER A 245 7.68 22.39 18.32
CA SER A 245 8.67 23.25 18.99
C SER A 245 10.07 22.63 19.05
N LYS A 246 10.16 21.30 18.89
CA LYS A 246 11.41 20.54 18.85
C LYS A 246 12.06 20.51 17.47
N ILE A 247 11.34 20.94 16.44
CA ILE A 247 11.85 20.90 15.07
C ILE A 247 12.85 22.02 14.88
N ARG A 248 14.11 21.64 14.64
CA ARG A 248 15.12 22.55 14.11
C ARG A 248 14.95 22.60 12.59
N PHE A 249 14.19 23.59 12.12
CA PHE A 249 13.97 23.83 10.70
C PHE A 249 15.31 24.01 9.95
N THR A 250 15.38 23.49 8.73
CA THR A 250 16.52 23.72 7.84
C THR A 250 16.60 25.20 7.46
N ARG A 251 15.45 25.81 7.16
CA ARG A 251 15.27 27.25 6.93
C ARG A 251 13.93 27.72 7.49
N PRO A 252 13.78 29.00 7.84
CA PRO A 252 12.58 29.53 8.50
C PRO A 252 11.39 29.83 7.56
N SER A 253 11.60 29.88 6.24
CA SER A 253 10.59 30.18 5.23
C SER A 253 10.42 28.99 4.28
N ASP A 254 9.19 28.75 3.83
CA ASP A 254 8.87 27.71 2.83
C ASP A 254 9.56 27.97 1.48
N PHE A 255 9.76 29.25 1.14
CA PHE A 255 10.46 29.68 -0.07
C PHE A 255 11.94 30.00 0.15
N ALA A 256 12.50 29.62 1.30
CA ALA A 256 13.83 30.09 1.71
C ALA A 256 14.93 29.85 0.68
N PHE A 257 14.92 28.72 -0.04
CA PHE A 257 15.94 28.44 -1.05
C PHE A 257 15.86 29.45 -2.22
N VAL A 258 14.65 29.69 -2.71
CA VAL A 258 14.35 30.68 -3.77
C VAL A 258 14.63 32.11 -3.31
N GLU A 259 14.32 32.43 -2.04
CA GLU A 259 14.64 33.72 -1.42
C GLU A 259 16.16 33.94 -1.31
N ASP A 260 16.90 32.90 -0.94
CA ASP A 260 18.35 32.93 -0.81
C ASP A 260 19.03 33.04 -2.19
N MET A 261 18.55 32.32 -3.21
CA MET A 261 18.96 32.52 -4.62
C MET A 261 18.79 33.98 -5.06
N GLY A 262 17.61 34.55 -4.82
CA GLY A 262 17.32 35.96 -5.14
C GLY A 262 18.19 36.94 -4.35
N THR A 263 18.55 36.59 -3.12
CA THR A 263 19.48 37.37 -2.29
C THR A 263 20.88 37.38 -2.87
N LEU A 264 21.39 36.24 -3.32
CA LEU A 264 22.70 36.13 -3.95
C LEU A 264 22.77 36.91 -5.27
N LEU A 265 21.74 36.83 -6.13
CA LEU A 265 21.66 37.64 -7.35
C LEU A 265 21.66 39.15 -7.05
N ASN A 266 20.94 39.57 -6.01
CA ASN A 266 20.93 40.98 -5.57
C ASN A 266 22.29 41.45 -5.04
N LEU A 267 23.00 40.59 -4.31
CA LEU A 267 24.34 40.91 -3.82
C LEU A 267 25.35 40.96 -4.99
N ALA A 268 25.29 40.01 -5.91
CA ALA A 268 26.18 39.91 -7.06
C ALA A 268 26.02 41.09 -8.04
N SER A 269 24.82 41.67 -8.15
CA SER A 269 24.57 42.87 -8.96
C SER A 269 25.07 44.18 -8.33
N LYS A 270 25.30 44.21 -7.02
CA LYS A 270 25.65 45.43 -6.25
C LYS A 270 27.07 45.43 -5.70
N GLU A 271 27.62 44.26 -5.44
CA GLU A 271 28.89 44.06 -4.75
C GLU A 271 29.76 43.09 -5.55
N ASN A 272 31.09 43.22 -5.38
CA ASN A 272 32.04 42.28 -5.94
C ASN A 272 31.99 40.97 -5.16
N MET A 273 31.28 39.96 -5.69
CA MET A 273 31.18 38.62 -5.10
C MET A 273 32.26 37.70 -5.66
N GLU A 274 33.48 37.83 -5.12
CA GLU A 274 34.59 36.96 -5.49
C GLU A 274 34.35 35.52 -4.99
N VAL A 275 34.35 34.60 -5.95
CA VAL A 275 34.20 33.15 -5.78
C VAL A 275 35.54 32.53 -6.10
N ASN A 276 36.10 31.79 -5.15
CA ASN A 276 37.30 31.02 -5.43
C ASN A 276 36.93 29.82 -6.32
N PRO A 277 37.53 29.67 -7.51
CA PRO A 277 37.30 28.51 -8.36
C PRO A 277 38.02 27.30 -7.76
N GLY A 278 37.34 26.58 -6.88
CA GLY A 278 37.71 25.24 -6.41
C GLY A 278 36.72 24.19 -6.91
N PHE A 279 36.87 22.93 -6.48
CA PHE A 279 35.90 21.86 -6.76
C PHE A 279 34.49 22.22 -6.26
N ASP A 280 34.41 22.97 -5.16
CA ASP A 280 33.17 23.52 -4.63
C ASP A 280 33.30 25.05 -4.63
N TYR A 281 32.59 25.78 -5.50
CA TYR A 281 32.57 27.25 -5.47
C TYR A 281 32.43 27.79 -4.03
N TYR A 282 33.45 28.48 -3.52
CA TYR A 282 33.46 28.96 -2.12
C TYR A 282 33.77 30.45 -2.02
N PHE A 283 33.07 31.10 -1.08
CA PHE A 283 33.29 32.49 -0.69
C PHE A 283 34.24 32.56 0.52
N GLU A 284 34.97 33.67 0.63
CA GLU A 284 35.70 33.99 1.85
C GLU A 284 34.75 34.24 3.04
N ASP A 285 35.23 34.01 4.26
CA ASP A 285 34.44 34.13 5.49
C ASP A 285 33.77 35.51 5.63
N ALA A 286 34.43 36.59 5.20
CA ALA A 286 33.86 37.94 5.24
C ALA A 286 32.64 38.12 4.32
N ILE A 287 32.63 37.46 3.15
CA ILE A 287 31.50 37.48 2.22
C ILE A 287 30.39 36.57 2.77
N LEU A 288 30.74 35.41 3.33
CA LEU A 288 29.77 34.50 3.94
C LEU A 288 29.01 35.14 5.10
N ASP A 289 29.68 35.90 5.97
CA ASP A 289 29.01 36.62 7.06
C ASP A 289 27.99 37.64 6.53
N LYS A 290 28.29 38.30 5.40
CA LYS A 290 27.34 39.19 4.73
C LYS A 290 26.16 38.43 4.14
N ILE A 291 26.40 37.32 3.46
CA ILE A 291 25.35 36.48 2.88
C ILE A 291 24.44 35.97 4.01
N ALA A 292 25.00 35.44 5.09
CA ALA A 292 24.23 34.93 6.24
C ALA A 292 23.34 36.01 6.86
N LYS A 293 23.84 37.25 6.97
CA LYS A 293 23.08 38.38 7.49
C LYS A 293 21.91 38.77 6.59
N ARG A 294 22.03 38.61 5.26
CA ARG A 294 20.98 38.93 4.29
C ARG A 294 19.95 37.82 4.15
N CYS A 295 20.39 36.58 4.08
CA CYS A 295 19.55 35.38 4.05
C CYS A 295 18.79 35.15 5.37
N GLY A 296 19.35 35.60 6.50
CA GLY A 296 18.79 35.35 7.83
C GLY A 296 18.78 33.86 8.21
N GLY A 297 18.35 33.51 9.42
CA GLY A 297 18.12 32.11 9.83
C GLY A 297 19.36 31.21 9.98
N PHE A 298 20.57 31.77 9.93
CA PHE A 298 21.83 31.05 10.19
C PHE A 298 22.52 31.58 11.45
N ASN A 299 23.01 30.68 12.31
CA ASN A 299 23.84 31.02 13.45
C ASN A 299 25.27 30.52 13.21
N LEU A 300 26.17 31.40 12.79
CA LEU A 300 27.56 31.04 12.46
C LEU A 300 28.49 30.96 13.69
N ALA A 301 27.94 30.80 14.90
CA ALA A 301 28.72 30.75 16.14
C ALA A 301 29.60 29.51 16.25
N SER A 302 29.15 28.36 15.75
CA SER A 302 29.89 27.09 15.82
C SER A 302 30.60 26.76 14.49
N PRO A 303 31.74 26.05 14.52
CA PRO A 303 32.40 25.56 13.30
C PRO A 303 31.50 24.66 12.44
N GLU A 304 30.64 23.86 13.09
CA GLU A 304 29.69 22.97 12.41
C GLU A 304 28.61 23.75 11.67
N ASP A 305 28.04 24.79 12.29
CA ASP A 305 27.05 25.64 11.64
C ASP A 305 27.66 26.45 10.49
N LYS A 306 28.91 26.91 10.64
CA LYS A 306 29.66 27.54 9.55
C LYS A 306 29.86 26.58 8.37
N LYS A 307 30.27 25.33 8.63
CA LYS A 307 30.42 24.31 7.58
C LYS A 307 29.09 24.02 6.89
N ARG A 308 28.01 23.88 7.65
CA ARG A 308 26.65 23.67 7.10
C ARG A 308 26.21 24.84 6.22
N PHE A 309 26.46 26.07 6.67
CA PHE A 309 26.13 27.26 5.89
C PHE A 309 26.96 27.37 4.61
N LYS A 310 28.27 27.08 4.66
CA LYS A 310 29.13 27.01 3.47
C LYS A 310 28.58 26.04 2.43
N ASN A 311 28.25 24.82 2.85
CA ASN A 311 27.69 23.81 1.96
C ASN A 311 26.33 24.24 1.36
N TYR A 312 25.48 24.89 2.17
CA TYR A 312 24.21 25.43 1.68
C TYR A 312 24.41 26.51 0.62
N VAL A 313 25.25 27.52 0.90
CA VAL A 313 25.54 28.61 -0.05
C VAL A 313 26.16 28.07 -1.33
N HIS A 314 27.04 27.08 -1.23
CA HIS A 314 27.60 26.39 -2.38
C HIS A 314 26.49 25.80 -3.28
N LYS A 315 25.53 25.07 -2.70
CA LYS A 315 24.37 24.54 -3.46
C LYS A 315 23.54 25.65 -4.11
N VAL A 316 23.35 26.78 -3.44
CA VAL A 316 22.62 27.93 -4.02
C VAL A 316 23.37 28.50 -5.23
N VAL A 317 24.69 28.68 -5.13
CA VAL A 317 25.53 29.16 -6.26
C VAL A 317 25.53 28.15 -7.41
N ASP A 318 25.76 26.87 -7.10
CA ASP A 318 25.74 25.80 -8.09
C ASP A 318 24.41 25.79 -8.86
N LYS A 319 23.29 25.94 -8.14
CA LYS A 319 21.96 26.03 -8.75
C LYS A 319 21.81 27.27 -9.63
N LEU A 320 22.23 28.44 -9.17
CA LEU A 320 22.18 29.68 -9.96
C LEU A 320 22.96 29.57 -11.27
N VAL A 321 24.14 28.92 -11.22
CA VAL A 321 24.99 28.71 -12.40
C VAL A 321 24.43 27.65 -13.32
N THR A 322 23.95 26.53 -12.77
CA THR A 322 23.37 25.42 -13.54
C THR A 322 22.13 25.83 -14.33
N LEU A 323 21.36 26.79 -13.81
CA LEU A 323 20.14 27.29 -14.44
C LEU A 323 20.38 28.50 -15.34
N ASP A 324 21.62 28.88 -15.59
CA ASP A 324 21.99 30.08 -16.36
C ASP A 324 21.36 31.39 -15.82
N LEU A 325 21.07 31.45 -14.52
CA LEU A 325 20.63 32.68 -13.84
C LEU A 325 21.82 33.57 -13.45
N ALA A 326 22.99 32.96 -13.28
CA ALA A 326 24.26 33.64 -13.08
C ALA A 326 25.39 32.84 -13.74
N LYS A 327 26.54 33.47 -13.92
CA LYS A 327 27.79 32.82 -14.36
C LYS A 327 28.95 33.25 -13.48
N ILE A 328 30.03 32.48 -13.52
CA ILE A 328 31.29 32.85 -12.87
C ILE A 328 32.25 33.36 -13.94
N GLU A 329 32.53 34.67 -13.92
CA GLU A 329 33.48 35.33 -14.81
C GLU A 329 34.60 35.97 -13.99
N ASP A 330 35.85 35.70 -14.37
CA ASP A 330 37.04 36.21 -13.66
C ASP A 330 37.00 35.96 -12.14
N GLY A 331 36.48 34.80 -11.73
CA GLY A 331 36.33 34.43 -10.32
C GLY A 331 35.24 35.23 -9.60
N LYS A 332 34.23 35.74 -10.31
CA LYS A 332 33.13 36.53 -9.73
C LYS A 332 31.78 35.99 -10.15
N LEU A 333 30.86 35.89 -9.21
CA LEU A 333 29.47 35.58 -9.51
C LEU A 333 28.81 36.81 -10.16
N THR A 334 28.35 36.67 -11.40
CA THR A 334 27.73 37.74 -12.18
C THR A 334 26.33 37.30 -12.65
N PRO A 335 25.26 38.04 -12.31
CA PRO A 335 23.91 37.72 -12.79
C PRO A 335 23.78 37.83 -14.31
N LEU A 336 22.98 36.95 -14.89
CA LEU A 336 22.60 36.98 -16.31
C LEU A 336 21.25 37.67 -16.50
N GLU A 337 20.86 37.93 -17.75
CA GLU A 337 19.56 38.57 -18.10
C GLU A 337 18.40 37.78 -17.49
N ASP A 338 18.37 36.47 -17.70
CA ASP A 338 17.40 35.54 -17.12
C ASP A 338 17.38 35.61 -15.58
N GLY A 339 18.53 35.85 -14.95
CA GLY A 339 18.63 36.06 -13.50
C GLY A 339 17.89 37.31 -13.02
N TYR A 340 17.95 38.41 -13.77
CA TYR A 340 17.20 39.62 -13.46
C TYR A 340 15.71 39.44 -13.71
N GLU A 341 15.33 38.76 -14.80
CA GLU A 341 13.93 38.45 -15.10
C GLU A 341 13.31 37.58 -14.01
N TRP A 342 13.98 36.50 -13.64
CA TRP A 342 13.58 35.59 -12.56
C TRP A 342 13.45 36.33 -11.21
N GLN A 343 14.39 37.24 -10.91
CA GLN A 343 14.30 38.10 -9.73
C GLN A 343 13.12 39.09 -9.78
N GLY A 344 12.57 39.41 -10.96
CA GLY A 344 11.36 40.21 -11.09
C GLY A 344 10.07 39.49 -10.68
N MET A 345 10.10 38.16 -10.55
CA MET A 345 8.92 37.33 -10.30
C MET A 345 8.55 37.21 -8.81
N SER A 346 7.30 36.81 -8.53
CA SER A 346 6.87 36.42 -7.18
C SER A 346 7.53 35.10 -6.75
N HIS A 347 7.58 34.82 -5.45
CA HIS A 347 8.21 33.61 -4.92
C HIS A 347 7.60 32.33 -5.50
N ASP A 348 6.26 32.25 -5.57
CA ASP A 348 5.54 31.13 -6.17
C ASP A 348 5.95 30.88 -7.62
N LYS A 349 6.08 31.96 -8.41
CA LYS A 349 6.48 31.87 -9.83
C LYS A 349 7.92 31.42 -9.97
N ARG A 350 8.82 31.96 -9.16
CA ARG A 350 10.23 31.55 -9.13
C ARG A 350 10.40 30.08 -8.76
N ALA A 351 9.66 29.61 -7.75
CA ALA A 351 9.65 28.21 -7.33
C ALA A 351 9.08 27.30 -8.43
N LEU A 352 8.00 27.71 -9.09
CA LEU A 352 7.40 26.98 -10.20
C LEU A 352 8.32 26.90 -11.42
N GLU A 353 9.00 27.99 -11.77
CA GLU A 353 10.00 28.00 -12.84
C GLU A 353 11.16 27.10 -12.50
N LEU A 354 11.70 27.18 -11.27
CA LEU A 354 12.75 26.29 -10.81
C LEU A 354 12.35 24.82 -10.92
N HIS A 355 11.13 24.48 -10.51
CA HIS A 355 10.59 23.11 -10.58
C HIS A 355 10.44 22.60 -12.03
N ARG A 356 10.14 23.48 -12.98
CA ARG A 356 9.92 23.14 -14.40
C ARG A 356 11.15 23.35 -15.27
N HIS A 357 12.24 23.89 -14.72
CA HIS A 357 13.38 24.30 -15.51
C HIS A 357 14.10 23.08 -16.11
N PRO A 358 14.36 23.04 -17.44
CA PRO A 358 14.97 21.87 -18.09
C PRO A 358 16.38 21.53 -17.60
N LEU A 359 17.11 22.54 -17.10
CA LEU A 359 18.45 22.37 -16.53
C LEU A 359 18.43 22.07 -15.04
N ASN A 360 17.28 22.14 -14.36
CA ASN A 360 17.25 21.79 -12.94
C ASN A 360 17.52 20.28 -12.83
N ARG A 361 18.59 19.92 -12.12
CA ARG A 361 18.97 18.53 -11.84
C ARG A 361 19.20 18.34 -10.35
N LEU A 362 19.03 17.10 -9.89
CA LEU A 362 19.36 16.71 -8.53
C LEU A 362 20.89 16.73 -8.37
N SER A 363 21.42 17.72 -7.64
CA SER A 363 22.86 17.94 -7.44
C SER A 363 23.48 17.05 -6.34
N CYS A 364 22.85 15.93 -5.96
CA CYS A 364 23.31 15.10 -4.85
C CYS A 364 24.39 14.12 -5.32
N ASP A 365 25.61 14.25 -4.79
CA ASP A 365 26.72 13.35 -5.07
C ASP A 365 26.51 11.95 -4.47
N GLY A 366 27.04 10.92 -5.11
CA GLY A 366 26.99 9.55 -4.60
C GLY A 366 25.75 8.74 -4.97
N ILE A 367 24.74 9.32 -5.63
CA ILE A 367 23.61 8.58 -6.20
C ILE A 367 23.99 8.02 -7.57
N ALA A 368 23.65 6.76 -7.84
CA ALA A 368 23.88 6.11 -9.13
C ALA A 368 23.21 6.87 -10.30
N GLU A 369 23.90 6.98 -11.44
CA GLU A 369 23.46 7.82 -12.57
C GLU A 369 22.15 7.31 -13.19
N GLU A 370 21.96 5.99 -13.22
CA GLU A 370 20.75 5.31 -13.70
C GLU A 370 19.48 5.71 -12.94
N LEU A 371 19.59 6.09 -11.66
CA LEU A 371 18.47 6.54 -10.86
C LEU A 371 18.08 8.00 -11.16
N ARG A 372 19.03 8.83 -11.64
CA ARG A 372 18.86 10.28 -11.84
C ARG A 372 18.14 10.66 -13.13
N ASN A 373 17.18 9.86 -13.57
CA ASN A 373 16.36 10.17 -14.73
C ASN A 373 15.05 10.86 -14.33
N GLU A 374 14.46 11.62 -15.25
CA GLU A 374 13.23 12.38 -14.98
C GLU A 374 12.07 11.47 -14.53
N LYS A 375 11.92 10.27 -15.13
CA LYS A 375 10.87 9.31 -14.76
C LYS A 375 10.96 8.95 -13.28
N ASN A 376 12.16 8.68 -12.77
CA ASN A 376 12.39 8.31 -11.38
C ASN A 376 12.22 9.50 -10.42
N ILE A 377 12.67 10.69 -10.81
CA ILE A 377 12.43 11.91 -10.02
C ILE A 377 10.92 12.16 -9.88
N ARG A 378 10.17 12.05 -10.98
CA ARG A 378 8.70 12.20 -10.96
C ARG A 378 8.00 11.08 -10.17
N ALA A 379 8.55 9.87 -10.18
CA ALA A 379 8.02 8.77 -9.37
C ALA A 379 8.23 9.02 -7.86
N ALA A 380 9.43 9.46 -7.47
CA ALA A 380 9.74 9.84 -6.10
C ALA A 380 8.98 11.11 -5.66
N GLU A 381 8.78 12.09 -6.53
CA GLU A 381 7.95 13.26 -6.24
C GLU A 381 6.50 12.85 -5.92
N ARG A 382 5.90 11.96 -6.72
CA ARG A 382 4.51 11.51 -6.51
C ARG A 382 4.30 10.74 -5.21
N CYS A 383 5.35 10.20 -4.59
CA CYS A 383 5.17 9.43 -3.37
C CYS A 383 4.77 10.31 -2.16
N ILE A 384 5.03 11.63 -2.23
CA ILE A 384 4.65 12.56 -1.17
C ILE A 384 3.13 12.76 -1.07
N THR A 385 2.34 12.37 -2.09
CA THR A 385 0.87 12.43 -2.05
C THR A 385 0.29 11.73 -0.81
N SER A 386 0.98 10.70 -0.31
CA SER A 386 0.58 9.98 0.92
C SER A 386 0.67 10.81 2.21
N VAL A 387 1.39 11.95 2.20
CA VAL A 387 1.65 12.79 3.38
C VAL A 387 1.32 14.28 3.17
N VAL A 388 0.63 14.62 2.08
CA VAL A 388 0.21 16.00 1.75
C VAL A 388 -0.51 16.69 2.91
N ASP A 389 -1.38 15.94 3.61
CA ASP A 389 -2.17 16.44 4.75
C ASP A 389 -1.68 15.95 6.13
N ALA A 390 -0.54 15.24 6.17
CA ALA A 390 -0.06 14.62 7.41
C ALA A 390 0.67 15.61 8.36
N GLY A 391 0.98 16.82 7.88
CA GLY A 391 1.85 17.77 8.58
C GLY A 391 3.30 17.32 8.57
N TRP A 392 4.01 17.52 9.67
CA TRP A 392 5.42 17.13 9.81
C TRP A 392 5.55 15.62 10.08
N VAL A 393 6.38 14.93 9.31
CA VAL A 393 6.64 13.49 9.43
C VAL A 393 8.13 13.19 9.44
N PHE A 394 8.53 12.08 10.05
CA PHE A 394 9.90 11.60 9.99
C PHE A 394 10.21 10.95 8.64
N LEU A 395 11.36 11.26 8.07
CA LEU A 395 11.75 10.76 6.74
C LEU A 395 11.90 9.23 6.74
N ASP A 396 12.51 8.64 7.76
CA ASP A 396 12.72 7.20 7.85
C ASP A 396 11.40 6.42 8.00
N GLU A 397 10.42 6.95 8.74
CA GLU A 397 9.07 6.36 8.79
C GLU A 397 8.37 6.44 7.43
N PHE A 398 8.53 7.56 6.72
CA PHE A 398 7.97 7.73 5.38
C PHE A 398 8.57 6.73 4.37
N LEU A 399 9.90 6.58 4.38
CA LEU A 399 10.61 5.68 3.47
C LEU A 399 10.23 4.21 3.69
N GLN A 400 9.88 3.79 4.91
CA GLN A 400 9.43 2.42 5.20
C GLN A 400 8.10 2.07 4.53
N GLY A 401 7.26 3.07 4.25
CA GLY A 401 5.96 2.88 3.61
C GLY A 401 5.93 3.19 2.12
N MET A 402 7.07 3.53 1.51
CA MET A 402 7.08 4.02 0.14
C MET A 402 6.80 2.90 -0.87
N ILE A 403 6.00 3.23 -1.89
CA ILE A 403 5.72 2.38 -3.04
C ILE A 403 6.02 3.17 -4.30
N ILE A 404 7.29 3.13 -4.69
CA ILE A 404 7.87 3.82 -5.83
C ILE A 404 8.46 2.78 -6.79
N PRO A 405 7.97 2.67 -8.02
CA PRO A 405 8.55 1.76 -9.01
C PRO A 405 9.78 2.42 -9.67
N LEU A 406 10.91 2.44 -8.94
CA LEU A 406 12.19 2.98 -9.45
C LEU A 406 12.85 2.03 -10.46
N THR A 407 12.65 0.74 -10.27
CA THR A 407 13.13 -0.37 -11.10
C THR A 407 11.96 -1.29 -11.44
N ASP A 408 12.12 -2.16 -12.45
CA ASP A 408 11.12 -3.17 -12.78
C ASP A 408 10.91 -4.16 -11.61
N GLU A 409 11.95 -4.40 -10.81
CA GLU A 409 11.93 -5.22 -9.59
C GLU A 409 11.13 -4.58 -8.45
N ALA A 410 11.02 -3.24 -8.44
CA ALA A 410 10.22 -2.49 -7.49
C ALA A 410 8.73 -2.37 -7.91
N GLN A 411 8.33 -2.96 -9.04
CA GLN A 411 6.93 -2.98 -9.45
C GLN A 411 6.14 -4.00 -8.62
N ILE A 412 5.11 -3.53 -7.91
CA ILE A 412 4.20 -4.43 -7.18
C ILE A 412 3.40 -5.25 -8.19
N SER A 413 3.61 -6.55 -8.14
CA SER A 413 2.90 -7.53 -8.96
C SER A 413 2.47 -8.70 -8.10
N LEU A 414 1.41 -9.38 -8.53
CA LEU A 414 0.98 -10.60 -7.89
C LEU A 414 1.79 -11.78 -8.43
N GLU A 415 2.57 -12.44 -7.59
CA GLU A 415 3.42 -13.56 -7.97
C GLU A 415 3.03 -14.85 -7.24
N GLN A 416 3.12 -15.98 -7.95
CA GLN A 416 3.05 -17.30 -7.35
C GLN A 416 4.47 -17.77 -6.98
N ARG A 417 4.72 -17.95 -5.68
CA ARG A 417 5.97 -18.56 -5.16
C ARG A 417 5.65 -19.91 -4.53
N GLY A 418 5.96 -20.98 -5.28
CA GLY A 418 5.58 -22.33 -4.89
C GLY A 418 4.06 -22.51 -4.92
N ARG A 419 3.45 -22.84 -3.78
CA ARG A 419 1.99 -22.98 -3.65
C ARG A 419 1.27 -21.70 -3.20
N HIS A 420 2.00 -20.64 -2.88
CA HIS A 420 1.43 -19.44 -2.31
C HIS A 420 1.49 -18.28 -3.29
N TRP A 421 0.45 -17.45 -3.25
CA TRP A 421 0.41 -16.19 -3.95
C TRP A 421 0.73 -15.06 -2.98
N LYS A 422 1.36 -13.99 -3.48
CA LYS A 422 1.55 -12.75 -2.72
C LYS A 422 1.77 -11.59 -3.67
N TYR A 423 1.37 -10.40 -3.25
CA TYR A 423 1.91 -9.19 -3.87
C TYR A 423 3.39 -9.06 -3.49
N THR A 424 4.24 -8.85 -4.49
CA THR A 424 5.62 -8.45 -4.25
C THR A 424 5.63 -7.03 -3.73
N LEU A 425 6.04 -6.87 -2.48
CA LEU A 425 6.29 -5.55 -1.93
C LEU A 425 7.67 -5.08 -2.43
N PRO A 426 7.81 -3.79 -2.76
CA PRO A 426 9.07 -3.28 -3.27
C PRO A 426 10.14 -3.38 -2.19
N THR A 427 11.32 -3.80 -2.60
CA THR A 427 12.53 -3.78 -1.77
C THR A 427 13.49 -2.79 -2.37
N TYR A 428 13.95 -1.84 -1.56
CA TYR A 428 14.86 -0.80 -2.01
C TYR A 428 16.27 -1.04 -1.48
N SER A 429 17.24 -0.83 -2.37
CA SER A 429 18.66 -0.72 -2.04
C SER A 429 18.95 0.56 -1.26
N GLU A 430 20.13 0.63 -0.64
CA GLU A 430 20.59 1.84 0.06
C GLU A 430 20.68 3.05 -0.90
N ASP A 431 21.08 2.82 -2.15
CA ASP A 431 21.16 3.86 -3.18
C ASP A 431 19.78 4.40 -3.58
N GLU A 432 18.76 3.54 -3.63
CA GLU A 432 17.37 3.96 -3.89
C GLU A 432 16.78 4.75 -2.72
N TYR A 433 17.05 4.33 -1.47
CA TYR A 433 16.66 5.12 -0.30
C TYR A 433 17.36 6.49 -0.27
N ALA A 434 18.66 6.53 -0.61
CA ALA A 434 19.41 7.77 -0.70
C ALA A 434 18.86 8.68 -1.81
N PHE A 435 18.50 8.10 -2.97
CA PHE A 435 17.88 8.82 -4.07
C PHE A 435 16.55 9.47 -3.67
N VAL A 436 15.61 8.70 -3.11
CA VAL A 436 14.31 9.23 -2.68
C VAL A 436 14.49 10.28 -1.58
N SER A 437 15.40 10.04 -0.65
CA SER A 437 15.76 11.01 0.40
C SER A 437 16.26 12.33 -0.21
N ALA A 438 17.12 12.27 -1.22
CA ALA A 438 17.64 13.47 -1.88
C ALA A 438 16.56 14.20 -2.70
N VAL A 439 15.67 13.47 -3.37
CA VAL A 439 14.52 14.09 -4.05
C VAL A 439 13.64 14.85 -3.05
N ILE A 440 13.32 14.26 -1.90
CA ILE A 440 12.47 14.92 -0.90
C ILE A 440 13.20 16.05 -0.19
N MET A 441 14.37 15.76 0.37
CA MET A 441 15.05 16.66 1.29
C MET A 441 15.85 17.76 0.61
N GLU A 442 16.19 17.59 -0.67
CA GLU A 442 16.94 18.57 -1.46
C GLU A 442 16.09 19.13 -2.59
N TRP A 443 15.71 18.32 -3.57
CA TRP A 443 15.03 18.80 -4.77
C TRP A 443 13.68 19.48 -4.47
N LEU A 444 12.79 18.80 -3.74
CA LEU A 444 11.48 19.35 -3.42
C LEU A 444 11.57 20.52 -2.42
N PHE A 445 12.62 20.56 -1.61
CA PHE A 445 12.91 21.68 -0.72
C PHE A 445 13.37 22.91 -1.52
N GLU A 446 14.26 22.72 -2.49
CA GLU A 446 14.74 23.78 -3.39
C GLU A 446 13.58 24.41 -4.16
N THR A 447 12.60 23.60 -4.57
CA THR A 447 11.39 24.06 -5.29
C THR A 447 10.26 24.52 -4.38
N ALA A 448 10.49 24.69 -3.07
CA ALA A 448 9.51 25.11 -2.07
C ALA A 448 8.27 24.18 -1.94
N ILE A 449 8.32 22.95 -2.46
CA ILE A 449 7.22 21.98 -2.35
C ILE A 449 7.19 21.38 -0.94
N VAL A 450 8.36 21.17 -0.32
CA VAL A 450 8.47 20.69 1.06
C VAL A 450 9.31 21.62 1.92
N ALA A 451 8.97 21.71 3.20
CA ALA A 451 9.84 22.25 4.23
C ALA A 451 10.57 21.11 4.94
N THR A 452 11.82 21.32 5.33
CA THR A 452 12.66 20.29 5.95
C THR A 452 13.19 20.73 7.31
N GLY A 453 13.49 19.77 8.17
CA GLY A 453 13.99 20.01 9.52
C GLY A 453 14.58 18.76 10.15
N LYS A 454 14.96 18.88 11.43
CA LYS A 454 15.45 17.77 12.24
C LYS A 454 14.94 17.84 13.68
N ILE A 455 14.70 16.68 14.29
CA ILE A 455 14.55 16.53 15.75
C ILE A 455 15.65 15.59 16.21
N ASP A 456 16.50 16.05 17.14
CA ASP A 456 17.61 15.25 17.69
C ASP A 456 18.49 14.58 16.60
N GLY A 457 18.69 15.28 15.48
CA GLY A 457 19.45 14.79 14.32
C GLY A 457 18.65 13.94 13.33
N ARG A 458 17.47 13.45 13.70
CA ARG A 458 16.56 12.67 12.84
C ARG A 458 15.87 13.58 11.82
N PRO A 459 16.02 13.34 10.49
CA PRO A 459 15.39 14.17 9.47
C PRO A 459 13.85 14.07 9.47
N CYS A 460 13.21 15.22 9.26
CA CYS A 460 11.76 15.32 9.10
C CYS A 460 11.40 16.35 8.02
N PHE A 461 10.21 16.22 7.45
CA PHE A 461 9.70 17.14 6.44
C PHE A 461 8.18 17.30 6.53
N CYS A 462 7.65 18.33 5.87
CA CYS A 462 6.22 18.47 5.58
C CYS A 462 6.03 19.04 4.18
N VAL A 463 4.89 18.78 3.55
CA VAL A 463 4.48 19.47 2.33
C VAL A 463 4.05 20.90 2.69
N THR A 464 4.53 21.90 1.96
CA THR A 464 4.18 23.31 2.20
C THR A 464 2.79 23.62 1.63
N PRO A 465 2.14 24.73 2.02
CA PRO A 465 0.89 25.16 1.38
C PRO A 465 1.03 25.36 -0.13
N PHE A 466 2.20 25.81 -0.62
CA PHE A 466 2.48 25.89 -2.05
C PHE A 466 2.57 24.50 -2.69
N GLY A 467 3.27 23.57 -2.04
CA GLY A 467 3.40 22.18 -2.49
C GLY A 467 2.05 21.46 -2.58
N GLN A 468 1.13 21.71 -1.65
CA GLN A 468 -0.22 21.12 -1.65
C GLN A 468 -0.98 21.42 -2.96
N THR A 469 -0.79 22.61 -3.54
CA THR A 469 -1.45 23.01 -4.80
C THR A 469 -1.05 22.16 -6.03
N PHE A 470 0.02 21.35 -5.94
CA PHE A 470 0.44 20.43 -7.01
C PHE A 470 -0.30 19.08 -6.96
N TYR A 471 -1.00 18.79 -5.86
CA TYR A 471 -1.62 17.48 -5.61
C TYR A 471 -3.13 17.57 -5.33
N ASP A 472 -3.70 18.77 -5.33
CA ASP A 472 -5.14 19.06 -5.22
C ASP A 472 -5.94 18.75 -6.50
#